data_AF-X0YYW0-F1
#
_entry.id   AF-X0YYW0-F1
#
_cell.length_a   1.000
_cell.length_b   1.000
_cell.length_c   1.000
_cell.angle_alpha   90.00
_cell.angle_beta   90.00
_cell.angle_gamma   90.00
#
_symmetry.space_group_name_H-M   'P 1'
#
loop_
_entity.id
_entity.type
_entity.pdbx_description
1 polymer ?
#
loop_
_entity_poly.entity_id
_entity_poly.type
_entity_poly.pdbx_seq_one_letter_code
_entity_poly.pdbx_strand_id
1 'polypeptide(L)' 'MATMHEMIARNKRNTWLLIIIFALLITAIGYVFGCFWGSPIIGLILAGVAAVAMTLIAFFGGSSALLFASKAKEIR' A
#
# COMPACT_ATOMS: atom_id res chain seq x y z
N MET A 1 14.78 22.74 -17.35
CA MET A 1 14.46 22.35 -15.96
C MET A 1 13.01 21.97 -15.92
N ALA A 2 12.65 20.82 -15.34
CA ALA A 2 11.25 20.52 -15.09
C ALA A 2 10.71 21.51 -14.07
N THR A 3 9.55 22.10 -14.33
CA THR A 3 8.89 23.03 -13.42
C THR A 3 8.34 22.26 -12.21
N MET A 4 8.18 22.94 -11.06
CA MET A 4 7.61 22.31 -9.86
C MET A 4 6.27 21.62 -10.12
N HIS A 5 5.46 22.16 -11.03
CA HIS A 5 4.18 21.56 -11.44
C HIS A 5 4.36 20.22 -12.15
N GLU A 6 5.39 20.06 -13.00
CA GLU A 6 5.70 18.79 -13.66
C GLU A 6 6.18 17.74 -12.65
N MET A 7 6.95 18.16 -11.64
CA MET A 7 7.39 17.27 -10.55
C MET A 7 6.20 16.76 -9.72
N ILE A 8 5.25 17.65 -9.37
CA ILE A 8 4.02 17.28 -8.66
C ILE A 8 3.17 16.32 -9.51
N ALA A 9 3.00 16.60 -10.80
CA ALA A 9 2.24 15.75 -11.71
C ALA A 9 2.86 14.34 -11.83
N ARG A 10 4.20 14.26 -11.90
CA ARG A 10 4.94 12.99 -11.96
C ARG A 10 4.80 12.19 -10.66
N ASN A 11 4.93 12.85 -9.51
CA ASN A 11 4.74 12.21 -8.21
C ASN A 11 3.31 11.73 -8.02
N LYS A 12 2.32 12.53 -8.41
CA LYS A 12 0.90 12.13 -8.37
C LYS A 12 0.68 10.84 -9.17
N ARG A 13 1.16 10.78 -10.41
CA ARG A 13 1.05 9.56 -11.24
C ARG A 13 1.75 8.36 -10.62
N ASN A 14 2.95 8.57 -10.08
CA ASN A 14 3.71 7.49 -9.45
C ASN A 14 3.01 6.96 -8.19
N THR A 15 2.41 7.83 -7.37
CA THR A 15 1.61 7.44 -6.22
C THR A 15 0.39 6.64 -6.65
N TRP A 16 -0.34 7.08 -7.68
CA TRP A 16 -1.48 6.32 -8.21
C TRP A 16 -1.05 4.94 -8.73
N LEU A 17 0.06 4.87 -9.46
CA LEU A 17 0.62 3.61 -9.96
C LEU A 17 0.98 2.68 -8.80
N LEU A 18 1.62 3.20 -7.75
CA LEU A 18 1.99 2.43 -6.56
C LEU A 18 0.74 1.87 -5.85
N ILE A 19 -0.28 2.70 -5.64
CA ILE A 19 -1.54 2.29 -5.00
C ILE A 19 -2.22 1.18 -5.81
N ILE A 20 -2.30 1.33 -7.14
CA ILE A 20 -2.91 0.33 -8.02
C ILE A 20 -2.15 -1.00 -7.95
N ILE A 21 -0.82 -0.98 -8.05
CA ILE A 21 0.00 -2.20 -7.96
C ILE A 21 -0.18 -2.87 -6.60
N PHE A 22 -0.16 -2.09 -5.52
CA PHE A 22 -0.34 -2.62 -4.17
C PHE A 22 -1.73 -3.26 -3.98
N ALA A 23 -2.79 -2.61 -4.46
CA ALA A 23 -4.13 -3.16 -4.43
C ALA A 23 -4.21 -4.48 -5.21
N LEU A 24 -3.65 -4.52 -6.42
CA LEU A 24 -3.63 -5.71 -7.27
C LEU A 24 -2.86 -6.87 -6.60
N LEU A 25 -1.73 -6.59 -5.96
CA LEU A 25 -0.96 -7.57 -5.19
C LEU A 25 -1.77 -8.16 -4.04
N ILE A 26 -2.42 -7.33 -3.21
CA ILE A 26 -3.24 -7.81 -2.09
C ILE A 26 -4.41 -8.64 -2.60
N THR A 27 -5.11 -8.19 -3.64
CA THR A 27 -6.22 -8.95 -4.23
C THR A 27 -5.75 -10.29 -4.79
N ALA A 28 -4.60 -10.33 -5.48
CA ALA A 28 -4.04 -11.56 -6.03
C ALA A 28 -3.65 -12.56 -4.92
N ILE A 29 -2.97 -12.09 -3.86
CA ILE A 29 -2.63 -12.91 -2.69
C ILE A 29 -3.90 -13.45 -2.05
N GLY A 30 -4.89 -12.59 -1.81
CA GLY A 30 -6.20 -12.95 -1.28
C GLY A 30 -6.92 -14.06 -2.06
N TYR A 31 -6.92 -13.93 -3.38
CA TYR A 31 -7.51 -14.90 -4.28
C TYR A 31 -6.79 -16.25 -4.21
N VAL A 32 -5.46 -16.26 -4.25
CA VAL A 32 -4.65 -17.49 -4.13
C VAL A 32 -4.92 -18.21 -2.81
N PHE A 33 -4.91 -17.49 -1.68
CA PHE A 33 -5.25 -18.08 -0.37
C PHE A 33 -6.69 -18.61 -0.32
N GLY A 34 -7.65 -17.92 -0.96
CA GLY A 34 -9.03 -18.39 -1.07
C GLY A 34 -9.17 -19.70 -1.86
N CYS A 35 -8.41 -19.83 -2.95
CA CYS A 35 -8.35 -21.08 -3.71
C CYS A 35 -7.79 -22.24 -2.89
N PHE A 36 -6.74 -22.01 -2.08
CA PHE A 36 -6.18 -23.05 -1.20
C PHE A 36 -7.17 -23.54 -0.13
N TRP A 37 -8.03 -22.66 0.39
CA TRP A 37 -9.03 -23.02 1.40
C TRP A 37 -10.33 -23.64 0.83
N GLY A 38 -10.41 -23.83 -0.49
CA GLY A 38 -11.58 -24.42 -1.15
C GLY A 38 -12.77 -23.47 -1.31
N SER A 39 -12.62 -22.19 -0.96
CA SER A 39 -13.64 -21.15 -1.19
C SER A 39 -12.98 -19.80 -1.51
N PRO A 40 -12.96 -19.41 -2.81
CA PRO A 40 -12.39 -18.14 -3.25
C PRO A 40 -13.01 -16.91 -2.57
N ILE A 41 -14.30 -17.01 -2.20
CA ILE A 41 -15.06 -15.95 -1.54
C ILE A 41 -14.51 -15.69 -0.13
N ILE A 42 -14.17 -16.74 0.62
CA ILE A 42 -13.60 -16.61 1.97
C ILE A 42 -12.21 -15.96 1.90
N GLY A 43 -11.40 -16.33 0.90
CA GLY A 43 -10.11 -15.68 0.67
C GLY A 43 -10.22 -14.20 0.33
N LEU A 44 -11.19 -13.81 -0.50
CA LEU A 44 -11.47 -12.40 -0.82
C LEU A 44 -11.90 -11.61 0.42
N ILE A 45 -12.73 -12.19 1.30
CA ILE A 45 -13.15 -11.56 2.55
C ILE A 45 -11.93 -11.35 3.47
N LEU A 46 -11.11 -12.38 3.67
CA LEU A 46 -9.88 -12.28 4.47
C LEU A 46 -8.89 -11.25 3.90
N ALA A 47 -8.76 -11.20 2.57
CA ALA A 47 -7.93 -10.20 1.91
C ALA A 47 -8.45 -8.79 2.15
N GLY A 48 -9.77 -8.60 2.10
CA GLY A 48 -10.41 -7.33 2.45
C GLY A 48 -10.12 -6.92 3.90
N VAL A 49 -10.26 -7.85 4.85
CA VAL A 49 -9.93 -7.60 6.28
C VAL A 49 -8.46 -7.24 6.45
N ALA A 50 -7.55 -7.98 5.80
CA ALA A 50 -6.13 -7.71 5.84
C ALA A 50 -5.77 -6.36 5.19
N ALA A 51 -6.42 -5.99 4.09
CA ALA A 51 -6.25 -4.69 3.43
C ALA A 51 -6.67 -3.54 4.35
N VAL A 52 -7.82 -3.67 5.03
CA VAL A 52 -8.30 -2.68 6.00
C VAL A 52 -7.34 -2.57 7.18
N ALA A 53 -6.90 -3.70 7.74
CA ALA A 53 -5.95 -3.73 8.84
C ALA A 53 -4.61 -3.07 8.46
N MET A 54 -4.04 -3.42 7.31
CA MET A 54 -2.82 -2.80 6.80
C MET A 54 -3.00 -1.31 6.52
N THR A 55 -4.16 -0.90 6.00
CA THR A 55 -4.46 0.51 5.75
C THR A 55 -4.53 1.30 7.06
N LEU A 56 -5.18 0.76 8.09
CA LEU A 56 -5.21 1.37 9.42
C LEU A 56 -3.80 1.47 10.02
N ILE A 57 -3.00 0.40 9.94
CA ILE A 57 -1.61 0.41 10.41
C ILE A 57 -0.78 1.45 9.64
N ALA A 58 -0.94 1.55 8.33
CA ALA A 58 -0.25 2.54 7.51
C ALA A 58 -0.72 3.98 7.80
N PHE A 59 -2.01 4.17 8.09
CA PHE A 59 -2.57 5.49 8.40
C PHE A 59 -2.10 6.01 9.76
N PHE A 60 -2.08 5.16 10.79
CA PHE A 60 -1.66 5.55 12.14
C PHE A 60 -0.15 5.39 12.41
N GLY A 61 0.54 4.49 11.70
CA GLY A 61 1.98 4.23 11.83
C GLY A 61 2.84 4.82 10.70
N GLY A 62 2.23 5.47 9.71
CA GLY A 62 2.89 5.94 8.50
C GLY A 62 4.00 6.96 8.73
N SER A 63 3.88 7.81 9.76
CA SER A 63 4.92 8.77 10.16
C SER A 63 6.21 8.07 10.60
N SER A 64 6.10 7.03 11.42
CA SER A 64 7.26 6.22 11.84
C SER A 64 7.86 5.42 10.68
N ALA A 65 7.02 4.91 9.78
CA ALA A 65 7.48 4.21 8.56
C ALA A 65 8.22 5.14 7.59
N LEU A 66 7.75 6.38 7.44
CA LEU A 66 8.41 7.42 6.63
C LEU A 66 9.75 7.84 7.24
N LEU A 67 9.83 8.00 8.56
CA LEU A 67 11.08 8.28 9.26
C LEU A 67 12.10 7.15 9.09
N PHE A 68 11.63 5.90 9.20
CA PHE A 68 12.45 4.71 8.98
C PHE A 68 12.94 4.62 7.53
N ALA A 69 12.05 4.82 6.55
CA ALA A 69 12.37 4.77 5.13
C ALA A 69 13.31 5.89 4.68
N SER A 70 13.22 7.07 5.31
CA SER A 70 14.10 8.21 5.03
C SER A 70 15.45 8.14 5.75
N LYS A 71 15.70 7.11 6.59
CA LYS A 71 16.86 7.04 7.50
C LYS A 71 17.05 8.34 8.29
N ALA A 72 15.95 9.04 8.58
CA ALA A 72 16.02 10.32 9.28
C ALA A 72 16.52 10.06 10.71
N LYS A 73 17.68 10.63 11.04
CA LYS A 73 18.24 10.59 12.39
C LYS A 73 17.52 11.64 13.22
N GLU A 74 17.02 11.24 14.39
CA GLU A 74 16.38 12.14 15.34
C GLU A 74 17.31 13.34 15.62
N ILE A 75 16.80 14.53 15.35
CA ILE A 75 17.53 15.77 15.61
C ILE A 75 17.32 16.06 17.10
N ARG A 76 18.38 15.90 17.89
CA ARG A 76 18.41 16.24 19.31
C ARG A 76 18.87 17.67 19.51
#